data_AF-A0A957L7U9-F1
#
_entry.id   AF-A0A957L7U9-F1
#
_cell.length_a   1.000
_cell.length_b   1.000
_cell.length_c   1.000
_cell.angle_alpha   90.00
_cell.angle_beta   90.00
_cell.angle_gamma   90.00
#
_symmetry.space_group_name_H-M   'P 1'
#
loop_
_entity.id
_entity.type
_entity.pdbx_description
1 polymer ?
#
loop_
_entity_poly.entity_id
_entity_poly.type
_entity_poly.pdbx_seq_one_letter_code
_entity_poly.pdbx_strand_id
1 'polypeptide(L)' 'LMKLRSDMLFLTLANVERRVLVLTEQDMFDLFMREKNRGRVPLQIEFAYAEIPMELVDKLHAARKVASKEVSPQRQ' A
#
# COMPACT_ATOMS: atom_id res chain seq x y z
N LEU A 1 -7.78 -3.31 -1.35
CA LEU A 1 -8.03 -2.42 -2.52
C LEU A 1 -8.78 -1.14 -2.19
N MET A 2 -9.94 -1.19 -1.50
CA MET A 2 -10.79 -0.02 -1.23
C MET A 2 -10.04 1.15 -0.56
N LYS A 3 -9.21 0.86 0.46
CA LYS A 3 -8.45 1.88 1.20
C LYS A 3 -7.59 2.76 0.27
N LEU A 4 -6.78 2.13 -0.57
CA LEU A 4 -5.90 2.85 -1.51
C LEU A 4 -6.64 3.60 -2.61
N ARG A 5 -7.88 3.20 -2.97
CA ARG A 5 -8.69 3.98 -3.92
C ARG A 5 -9.14 5.31 -3.32
N SER A 6 -9.51 5.32 -2.05
CA SER A 6 -9.80 6.55 -1.32
C SER A 6 -8.56 7.44 -1.20
N ASP A 7 -7.40 6.85 -0.89
CA ASP A 7 -6.14 7.60 -0.80
C ASP A 7 -5.74 8.25 -2.13
N MET A 8 -5.90 7.52 -3.25
CA MET A 8 -5.69 8.07 -4.59
C MET A 8 -6.62 9.25 -4.91
N LEU A 9 -7.88 9.19 -4.49
CA LEU A 9 -8.81 10.33 -4.64
C LEU A 9 -8.26 11.57 -3.94
N PHE A 10 -7.81 11.44 -2.69
CA PHE A 10 -7.21 12.57 -1.97
C PHE A 10 -5.96 13.12 -2.67
N LEU A 11 -5.10 12.24 -3.21
CA LEU A 11 -3.94 12.66 -4.01
C LEU A 11 -4.38 13.45 -5.26
N THR A 12 -5.48 13.07 -5.91
CA THR A 12 -5.97 13.83 -7.08
C THR A 12 -6.50 15.22 -6.75
N LEU A 13 -6.97 15.43 -5.52
CA LEU A 13 -7.47 16.73 -5.04
C LEU A 13 -6.36 17.69 -4.63
N ALA A 14 -5.15 17.18 -4.38
CA ALA A 14 -4.02 18.01 -3.99
C ALA A 14 -3.48 18.85 -5.16
N ASN A 15 -3.21 20.14 -4.89
CA ASN A 15 -2.52 21.04 -5.81
C ASN A 15 -1.01 20.96 -5.58
N VAL A 16 -0.38 19.93 -6.16
CA VAL A 16 1.04 19.61 -6.00
C VAL A 16 1.65 19.25 -7.35
N GLU A 17 2.96 19.40 -7.48
CA GLU A 17 3.69 19.08 -8.71
C GLU A 17 3.65 17.58 -9.05
N ARG A 18 3.84 16.72 -8.03
CA ARG A 18 3.91 15.27 -8.19
C ARG A 18 3.02 14.55 -7.18
N ARG A 19 2.35 13.49 -7.64
CA ARG A 19 1.50 12.63 -6.82
C ARG A 19 2.07 11.23 -6.86
N VAL A 20 2.71 10.83 -5.77
CA VAL A 20 3.43 9.55 -5.70
C VAL A 20 2.77 8.64 -4.67
N LEU A 21 2.53 7.40 -5.07
CA LEU A 21 2.07 6.33 -4.20
C LEU A 21 3.18 5.28 -4.12
N VAL A 22 3.82 5.19 -2.95
CA VAL A 22 4.91 4.25 -2.67
C VAL A 22 4.34 2.99 -2.05
N LEU A 23 4.66 1.84 -2.62
CA LEU A 23 4.23 0.52 -2.17
C LEU A 23 5.44 -0.28 -1.75
N THR A 24 5.34 -0.92 -0.59
CA THR A 24 6.39 -1.78 -0.04
C THR A 24 6.18 -3.26 -0.33
N GLU A 25 4.94 -3.64 -0.64
CA GLU A 25 4.56 -4.99 -1.01
C GLU A 25 4.56 -5.16 -2.55
N GLN A 26 5.35 -6.09 -3.06
CA GLN A 26 5.54 -6.32 -4.51
C GLN A 26 4.22 -6.71 -5.20
N ASP A 27 3.45 -7.60 -4.61
CA ASP A 27 2.17 -8.08 -5.15
C ASP A 27 1.14 -6.95 -5.29
N MET A 28 1.15 -6.03 -4.34
CA MET A 28 0.35 -4.80 -4.36
C MET A 28 0.82 -3.86 -5.47
N PHE A 29 2.12 -3.64 -5.62
CA PHE A 29 2.66 -2.83 -6.71
C PHE A 29 2.28 -3.40 -8.09
N ASP A 30 2.48 -4.70 -8.29
CA ASP A 30 2.12 -5.39 -9.54
C ASP A 30 0.63 -5.27 -9.87
N LEU A 31 -0.22 -5.37 -8.84
CA LEU A 31 -1.66 -5.18 -8.99
C LEU A 31 -2.00 -3.77 -9.48
N PHE A 32 -1.38 -2.74 -8.91
CA PHE A 32 -1.61 -1.35 -9.33
C PHE A 32 -1.05 -1.04 -10.71
N MET A 33 0.09 -1.62 -11.08
CA MET A 33 0.62 -1.51 -12.44
C MET A 33 -0.34 -2.11 -13.48
N ARG A 34 -0.94 -3.28 -13.18
CA ARG A 34 -1.98 -3.86 -14.05
C ARG A 34 -3.23 -2.99 -14.14
N GLU A 35 -3.70 -2.43 -13.03
CA GLU A 35 -4.89 -1.56 -13.03
C GLU A 35 -4.60 -0.22 -13.74
N LYS A 36 -3.37 0.30 -13.65
CA LYS A 36 -2.90 1.46 -14.44
C LYS A 36 -2.95 1.19 -15.94
N ASN A 37 -2.43 0.04 -16.38
CA ASN A 37 -2.48 -0.35 -17.79
C ASN A 37 -3.92 -0.56 -18.31
N ARG A 38 -4.87 -0.85 -17.41
CA ARG A 38 -6.30 -0.98 -17.71
C ARG A 38 -7.07 0.34 -17.61
N GLY A 39 -6.42 1.46 -17.30
CA GLY A 39 -7.07 2.76 -17.14
C GLY A 39 -7.97 2.88 -15.90
N ARG A 40 -7.77 2.03 -14.90
CA ARG A 40 -8.61 1.97 -13.69
C ARG A 40 -8.09 2.78 -12.50
N VAL A 41 -7.00 3.52 -12.70
CA VAL A 41 -6.42 4.44 -11.73
C VAL A 41 -6.04 5.75 -12.42
N PRO A 42 -5.99 6.89 -11.71
CA PRO A 42 -5.63 8.17 -12.30
C PRO A 42 -4.21 8.16 -12.89
N LEU A 43 -4.07 8.59 -14.14
CA LEU A 43 -2.78 8.61 -14.88
C LEU A 43 -1.75 9.55 -14.25
N GLN A 44 -2.23 10.59 -13.59
CA GLN A 44 -1.42 11.60 -12.89
C GLN A 44 -0.79 11.11 -11.57
N ILE A 45 -1.04 9.85 -11.18
CA ILE A 45 -0.42 9.23 -10.02
C ILE A 45 0.75 8.35 -10.48
N GLU A 46 1.90 8.59 -9.89
CA GLU A 46 3.10 7.81 -10.05
C GLU A 46 3.11 6.68 -9.01
N PHE A 47 3.39 5.46 -9.46
CA PHE A 47 3.52 4.31 -8.56
C PHE A 47 5.01 3.97 -8.45
N ALA A 48 5.49 3.86 -7.22
CA ALA A 48 6.86 3.45 -6.93
C ALA A 48 6.85 2.21 -6.03
N TYR A 49 7.74 1.26 -6.31
CA TYR A 49 8.02 0.15 -5.41
C TYR A 49 9.25 0.49 -4.57
N ALA A 50 9.15 0.29 -3.26
CA ALA A 50 10.25 0.45 -2.33
C ALA A 50 10.44 -0.84 -1.54
N GLU A 51 11.54 -1.53 -1.79
CA GLU A 51 11.87 -2.74 -1.03
C GLU A 51 12.22 -2.38 0.42
N ILE A 52 11.63 -3.12 1.37
CA ILE A 52 11.94 -2.97 2.79
C ILE A 52 13.23 -3.77 3.07
N PRO A 53 14.26 -3.16 3.69
CA PRO A 53 15.44 -3.88 4.16
C PRO A 53 15.08 -5.09 5.04
N MET A 54 15.78 -6.21 4.86
CA MET A 54 15.47 -7.48 5.55
C MET A 54 15.33 -7.33 7.08
N GLU A 55 16.20 -6.52 7.69
CA GLU A 55 16.16 -6.25 9.13
C GLU A 55 14.86 -5.58 9.61
N LEU A 56 14.20 -4.80 8.75
CA LEU A 56 12.92 -4.16 9.03
C LEU A 56 11.75 -5.09 8.71
N VAL A 57 11.90 -5.98 7.72
CA VAL A 57 10.93 -7.03 7.40
C VAL A 57 10.72 -7.93 8.62
N ASP A 58 11.79 -8.38 9.28
CA ASP A 58 11.70 -9.21 10.48
C ASP A 58 10.97 -8.51 11.62
N LYS A 59 11.30 -7.23 11.87
CA LYS A 59 10.62 -6.40 12.88
C LYS A 59 9.13 -6.23 12.56
N LEU A 60 8.80 -6.00 11.29
CA LEU A 60 7.42 -5.86 10.82
C LEU A 60 6.63 -7.16 11.02
N HIS A 61 7.21 -8.31 10.71
CA HIS A 61 6.59 -9.62 10.94
C HIS A 61 6.34 -9.87 12.43
N ALA A 62 7.32 -9.57 13.29
CA ALA A 62 7.17 -9.70 14.74
C ALA A 62 6.04 -8.80 15.26
N ALA A 63 6.00 -7.53 14.86
CA ALA A 63 4.95 -6.59 15.24
C ALA A 63 3.56 -7.03 14.78
N ARG A 64 3.42 -7.45 13.51
CA ARG A 64 2.15 -7.98 12.96
C ARG A 64 1.66 -9.21 13.72
N LYS A 65 2.57 -10.10 14.14
CA LYS A 65 2.23 -11.30 14.93
C LYS A 65 1.68 -10.94 16.31
N VAL A 66 2.23 -9.92 16.97
CA VAL A 66 1.73 -9.42 18.27
C VAL A 66 0.36 -8.79 18.09
N ALA A 67 0.22 -7.83 17.18
CA ALA A 67 -1.05 -7.16 16.92
C ALA A 67 -2.17 -8.14 16.53
N SER A 68 -1.86 -9.14 15.69
CA SER A 68 -2.82 -10.19 15.30
C SER A 68 -3.33 -10.98 16.52
N LYS A 69 -2.47 -11.31 17.49
CA LYS A 69 -2.89 -11.99 18.73
C LYS A 69 -3.81 -11.13 19.59
N GLU A 70 -3.58 -9.82 19.63
CA GLU A 70 -4.39 -8.87 20.42
C GLU A 70 -5.82 -8.74 19.88
N VAL A 71 -5.98 -8.78 18.55
CA VAL A 71 -7.28 -8.61 17.88
C VAL A 71 -7.98 -9.94 17.54
N SER A 72 -7.32 -11.07 17.79
CA SER A 72 -7.91 -12.39 17.56
C SER A 72 -8.83 -12.78 18.72
N PRO A 73 -10.05 -13.29 18.45
CA PRO A 73 -10.95 -13.74 19.52
C PRO A 73 -10.30 -14.90 20.28
N GLN A 74 -10.10 -14.72 21.58
CA GLN A 74 -9.73 -15.81 22.47
C GLN A 74 -11.03 -16.53 22.85
N ARG A 75 -11.12 -17.83 22.53
CA ARG A 75 -12.22 -18.67 23.02
C ARG A 75 -12.13 -18.72 24.55
N GLN A 76 -13.09 -18.10 25.21
CA GLN A 76 -13.38 -18.32 26.63
C GLN A 76 -13.98 -19.71 26.84
#